data_AF-A0A238XKK4-F1
#
_entry.id   AF-A0A238XKK4-F1
#
_cell.length_a   1.000
_cell.length_b   1.000
_cell.length_c   1.000
_cell.angle_alpha   90.00
_cell.angle_beta   90.00
_cell.angle_gamma   90.00
#
_symmetry.space_group_name_H-M   'P 1'
#
loop_
_entity.id
_entity.type
_entity.pdbx_description
1 polymer ?
#
loop_
_entity_poly.entity_id
_entity_poly.type
_entity_poly.pdbx_seq_one_letter_code
_entity_poly.pdbx_strand_id
1 'polypeptide(L)' 'MNMQPLPTVEELLWSWPAVCKAAKDEWAKDFALSIAKQSRHKNWTPSTKQHALMMRMVNEVYRHRGDFDGRDDFPLIED' A
#
# COMPACT_ATOMS: atom_id res chain seq x y z
N MET A 1 5.50 -22.91 -0.47
CA MET A 1 4.98 -21.71 -1.15
C MET A 1 4.47 -20.76 -0.08
N ASN A 2 5.15 -19.62 0.15
CA ASN A 2 4.66 -18.62 1.10
C ASN A 2 3.39 -17.97 0.53
N MET A 3 2.22 -18.47 0.91
CA MET A 3 0.94 -17.81 0.66
C MET A 3 0.83 -16.65 1.65
N GLN A 4 1.53 -15.55 1.39
CA GLN A 4 1.24 -14.30 2.06
C GLN A 4 -0.19 -13.90 1.66
N PRO A 5 -1.14 -13.82 2.60
CA PRO A 5 -2.49 -13.37 2.27
C PRO A 5 -2.42 -11.98 1.65
N LEU A 6 -3.31 -11.68 0.70
CA LEU A 6 -3.40 -10.34 0.15
C LEU A 6 -3.64 -9.36 1.30
N PRO A 7 -2.89 -8.25 1.37
CA PRO A 7 -3.07 -7.27 2.44
C PRO A 7 -4.50 -6.78 2.44
N THR A 8 -5.11 -6.75 3.62
CA THR A 8 -6.46 -6.27 3.86
C THR A 8 -6.53 -4.77 3.60
N VAL A 9 -7.76 -4.26 3.41
CA VAL A 9 -8.01 -2.82 3.26
C VAL A 9 -7.45 -2.04 4.45
N GLU A 10 -7.56 -2.58 5.67
CA GLU A 10 -7.08 -1.93 6.89
C GLU A 10 -5.55 -1.78 6.90
N GLU A 11 -4.82 -2.82 6.47
CA GLU A 11 -3.36 -2.77 6.34
C GLU A 11 -2.91 -1.77 5.27
N LEU A 12 -3.64 -1.72 4.14
CA LEU A 12 -3.39 -0.73 3.09
C LEU A 12 -3.68 0.69 3.60
N LEU A 13 -4.75 0.88 4.37
CA LEU A 13 -5.12 2.18 4.94
C LEU A 13 -4.14 2.65 6.02
N TRP A 14 -3.55 1.73 6.79
CA TRP A 14 -2.49 2.05 7.75
C TRP A 14 -1.28 2.69 7.07
N SER A 15 -0.91 2.18 5.89
CA SER A 15 0.19 2.70 5.06
C SER A 15 -0.19 3.94 4.22
N TRP A 16 -1.47 4.28 4.17
CA TRP A 16 -2.01 5.28 3.24
C TRP A 16 -1.48 6.70 3.44
N PRO A 17 -1.21 7.18 4.67
CA PRO A 17 -0.57 8.48 4.85
C PRO A 17 0.79 8.59 4.15
N ALA A 18 1.53 7.48 4.02
CA ALA A 18 2.78 7.45 3.28
C ALA A 18 2.55 7.51 1.76
N VAL A 19 1.53 6.82 1.25
CA VAL A 19 1.10 6.91 -0.15
C VAL A 19 0.72 8.34 -0.54
N CYS A 20 -0.07 9.03 0.27
CA CYS A 20 -0.43 10.42 0.03
C CYS A 20 0.78 11.36 -0.05
N LYS A 21 1.85 11.08 0.72
CA LYS A 21 3.09 11.88 0.72
C LYS A 21 4.00 11.54 -0.45
N ALA A 22 4.04 10.27 -0.86
CA ALA A 22 4.93 9.76 -1.89
C ALA A 22 4.38 9.95 -3.32
N ALA A 23 3.06 10.08 -3.47
CA ALA A 23 2.43 10.32 -4.77
C ALA A 23 2.96 11.63 -5.38
N LYS A 24 3.68 11.54 -6.50
CA LYS A 24 4.24 12.70 -7.23
C LYS A 24 3.32 13.13 -8.36
N ASP A 25 2.77 12.17 -9.09
CA ASP A 25 1.87 12.40 -10.22
C ASP A 25 0.52 12.95 -9.76
N GLU A 26 -0.06 13.84 -10.56
CA GLU A 26 -1.36 14.48 -10.28
C GLU A 26 -2.46 13.44 -10.12
N TRP A 27 -2.55 12.50 -11.07
CA TRP A 27 -3.52 11.41 -11.00
C TRP A 27 -3.35 10.54 -9.74
N ALA A 28 -2.11 10.21 -9.37
CA ALA A 28 -1.82 9.40 -8.19
C ALA A 28 -2.21 10.11 -6.90
N LYS A 29 -1.97 11.43 -6.83
CA LYS A 29 -2.40 12.28 -5.70
C LYS A 29 -3.92 12.31 -5.58
N ASP A 30 -4.62 12.58 -6.67
CA ASP A 30 -6.09 12.64 -6.66
C ASP A 30 -6.70 11.30 -6.28
N PHE A 31 -6.16 10.19 -6.80
CA PHE A 31 -6.58 8.86 -6.40
C PHE A 31 -6.32 8.62 -4.91
N ALA A 32 -5.11 8.91 -4.41
CA ALA A 32 -4.76 8.74 -2.99
C ALA A 32 -5.68 9.54 -2.07
N LEU A 33 -5.94 10.80 -2.40
CA LEU A 33 -6.84 11.67 -1.64
C LEU A 33 -8.30 11.19 -1.70
N SER A 34 -8.75 10.66 -2.85
CA SER A 34 -10.10 10.11 -2.99
C SER A 34 -10.34 8.93 -2.04
N ILE A 35 -9.37 8.02 -1.91
CA ILE A 35 -9.43 6.88 -0.99
C ILE A 35 -9.34 7.35 0.46
N ALA A 36 -8.47 8.32 0.77
CA ALA A 36 -8.35 8.89 2.11
C ALA A 36 -9.67 9.54 2.57
N LYS A 37 -10.41 10.17 1.64
CA LYS A 37 -11.73 10.72 1.92
C LYS A 37 -12.78 9.63 2.07
N GLN A 38 -12.83 8.68 1.15
CA GLN A 38 -13.87 7.65 1.13
C GLN A 38 -13.76 6.65 2.29
N SER A 39 -12.55 6.30 2.70
CA SER A 39 -12.28 5.39 3.83
C SER A 39 -12.81 5.86 5.18
N ARG A 40 -13.18 7.14 5.31
CA ARG A 40 -13.80 7.68 6.53
C ARG A 40 -15.27 7.28 6.69
N HIS A 41 -15.92 6.76 5.65
CA HIS A 41 -17.31 6.33 5.73
C HIS A 41 -17.39 4.93 6.36
N LYS A 42 -18.24 4.77 7.40
CA LYS A 42 -18.36 3.54 8.21
C LYS A 42 -18.58 2.22 7.44
N ASN A 43 -19.17 2.28 6.25
CA ASN A 43 -19.49 1.11 5.43
C ASN A 43 -18.79 1.16 4.06
N TRP A 44 -17.70 1.91 3.95
CA TRP A 44 -16.97 1.98 2.70
C TRP A 44 -16.10 0.74 2.51
N THR A 45 -16.22 0.14 1.34
CA THR A 45 -15.35 -0.93 0.86
C THR A 45 -14.84 -0.56 -0.52
N PRO A 46 -13.52 -0.55 -0.77
CA PRO A 46 -13.01 -0.30 -2.10
C PRO A 46 -13.45 -1.41 -3.05
N SER A 47 -13.67 -1.05 -4.31
CA SER A 47 -13.83 -2.05 -5.37
C SER A 47 -12.57 -2.91 -5.53
N THR A 48 -12.70 -4.11 -6.11
CA THR A 48 -11.56 -5.00 -6.39
C THR A 48 -10.44 -4.31 -7.18
N LYS A 49 -10.82 -3.43 -8.12
CA LYS A 49 -9.85 -2.62 -8.89
C LYS A 49 -9.15 -1.58 -8.01
N GLN A 50 -9.88 -0.88 -7.17
CA GLN A 50 -9.30 0.07 -6.22
C GLN A 50 -8.36 -0.66 -5.25
N HIS A 51 -8.74 -1.83 -4.74
CA HIS A 51 -7.89 -2.64 -3.86
C HIS A 51 -6.55 -3.01 -4.53
N ALA A 52 -6.59 -3.48 -5.78
CA ALA A 52 -5.39 -3.81 -6.54
C ALA A 52 -4.49 -2.57 -6.77
N LEU A 53 -5.10 -1.40 -7.03
CA LEU A 53 -4.37 -0.14 -7.17
C LEU A 53 -3.77 0.32 -5.84
N MET A 54 -4.53 0.27 -4.75
CA MET A 54 -4.07 0.61 -3.40
C MET A 54 -2.84 -0.22 -3.04
N MET A 55 -2.89 -1.54 -3.27
CA MET A 55 -1.77 -2.45 -3.05
C MET A 55 -0.53 -2.06 -3.87
N ARG A 56 -0.71 -1.74 -5.16
CA ARG A 56 0.41 -1.29 -6.02
C ARG A 56 1.05 -0.01 -5.50
N MET A 57 0.25 0.98 -5.11
CA MET A 57 0.77 2.25 -4.59
C MET A 57 1.50 2.07 -3.26
N VAL A 58 0.97 1.24 -2.36
CA VAL A 58 1.65 0.91 -1.11
C VAL A 58 2.98 0.19 -1.38
N ASN A 59 3.00 -0.80 -2.27
CA ASN A 59 4.23 -1.48 -2.67
C ASN A 59 5.25 -0.51 -3.28
N GLU A 60 4.80 0.43 -4.10
CA GLU A 60 5.66 1.46 -4.68
C GLU A 60 6.28 2.36 -3.60
N VAL A 61 5.52 2.77 -2.59
CA VAL A 61 6.06 3.51 -1.44
C VAL A 61 7.15 2.72 -0.74
N TYR A 62 6.93 1.44 -0.45
CA TYR A 62 7.93 0.63 0.23
C TYR A 62 9.14 0.33 -0.66
N ARG A 63 8.95 0.23 -1.97
CA ARG A 63 10.04 0.06 -2.94
C ARG A 63 10.90 1.32 -3.05
N HIS A 64 10.31 2.52 -3.07
CA HIS A 64 11.06 3.78 -3.11
C HIS A 64 11.61 4.22 -1.75
N ARG A 65 10.96 3.81 -0.65
CA ARG A 65 11.55 3.93 0.71
C ARG A 65 12.75 2.99 0.88
N GLY A 66 12.84 1.99 -0.01
CA GLY A 66 13.92 1.04 -0.16
C GLY A 66 15.08 1.52 -1.05
N ASP A 67 15.68 2.67 -0.75
CA ASP A 67 17.16 2.76 -0.74
C ASP A 67 17.76 1.87 0.39
N PHE A 68 17.08 0.78 0.75
CA PHE A 68 17.67 -0.46 1.19
C PHE A 68 18.24 -1.09 -0.08
N ASP A 69 19.49 -0.73 -0.36
CA ASP A 69 20.42 -1.52 -1.17
C ASP A 69 20.15 -3.02 -0.93
N GLY A 70 20.12 -3.79 -2.02
CA GLY A 70 19.68 -5.19 -2.06
C GLY A 70 20.42 -6.13 -1.11
N ARG A 71 20.14 -6.02 0.18
CA ARG A 71 20.46 -7.05 1.17
C ARG A 71 19.21 -7.87 1.41
N ASP A 72 19.10 -8.90 0.59
CA ASP A 72 18.65 -10.23 0.99
C ASP A 72 19.37 -10.68 2.28
N ASP A 73 19.06 -10.06 3.42
CA ASP A 73 19.48 -10.50 4.75
C ASP A 73 18.29 -10.41 5.73
N PHE A 74 17.14 -10.94 5.32
CA PHE A 74 16.23 -11.53 6.30
C PHE A 74 16.66 -12.99 6.45
N PRO A 75 17.44 -13.36 7.49
CA PRO A 75 17.68 -14.77 7.75
C PRO A 75 16.31 -15.42 7.97
N LEU A 76 15.98 -16.39 7.11
CA LEU A 76 14.88 -17.31 7.38
C LEU A 76 15.12 -17.88 8.77
N ILE A 77 14.21 -17.58 9.70
CA ILE A 77 14.16 -18.30 10.97
C ILE A 77 13.62 -19.69 10.61
N GLU A 78 14.53 -20.63 10.41
CA GLU A 78 14.22 -22.06 10.45
C GLU A 78 14.18 -22.47 11.92
N ASP A 79 13.04 -23.00 12.37
CA ASP A 79 12.89 -23.74 13.63
C ASP A 79 13.20 -25.23 13.37
#